data_AF-A0A0G1YLX9-F1
#
_entry.id   AF-A0A0G1YLX9-F1
#
_cell.length_a   1.000
_cell.length_b   1.000
_cell.length_c   1.000
_cell.angle_alpha   90.00
_cell.angle_beta   90.00
_cell.angle_gamma   90.00
#
_symmetry.space_group_name_H-M   'P 1'
#
loop_
_entity.id
_entity.type
_entity.pdbx_description
1 polymer ?
#
loop_
_entity_poly.entity_id
_entity_poly.type
_entity_poly.pdbx_seq_one_letter_code
_entity_poly.pdbx_strand_id
1 'polypeptide(L)' 'LLQWTAIADALRRSDHIYNFWGIAPEGAKRHPFRGVTLFKTGFGGKMLELTHCMDVPLSPLYHATRAFEYVRKWRRGF' A
#
# COMPACT_ATOMS: atom_id res chain seq x y z
N LEU A 1 -19.40 -2.36 7.61
CA LEU A 1 -19.36 -2.74 9.05
C LEU A 1 -17.98 -3.26 9.48
N LEU A 2 -17.29 -4.12 8.72
CA LEU A 2 -15.98 -4.68 9.10
C LEU A 2 -14.94 -3.67 9.63
N GLN A 3 -14.62 -2.63 8.86
CA GLN A 3 -13.59 -1.64 9.24
C GLN A 3 -14.00 -0.85 10.48
N TRP A 4 -15.29 -0.56 10.64
CA TRP A 4 -15.81 0.12 11.83
C TRP A 4 -15.66 -0.75 13.08
N THR A 5 -15.98 -2.04 12.99
CA THR A 5 -15.78 -2.99 14.10
C THR A 5 -14.31 -3.07 14.49
N ALA A 6 -13.40 -3.16 13.52
CA ALA A 6 -11.96 -3.19 13.79
C ALA A 6 -11.44 -1.92 14.47
N ILE A 7 -11.95 -0.73 14.08
CA ILE A 7 -11.63 0.54 14.74
C ILE A 7 -12.17 0.55 16.17
N ALA A 8 -13.41 0.12 16.38
CA ALA A 8 -14.00 0.05 17.71
C ALA A 8 -13.23 -0.92 18.64
N ASP A 9 -12.78 -2.05 18.11
CA ASP A 9 -11.93 -2.99 18.85
C ASP A 9 -10.57 -2.39 19.22
N ALA A 10 -9.96 -1.62 18.31
CA ALA A 10 -8.71 -0.89 18.59
C ALA A 10 -8.90 0.15 19.69
N LEU A 11 -9.99 0.91 19.64
CA LEU A 11 -10.34 1.86 20.71
C LEU A 11 -10.57 1.17 22.05
N ARG A 12 -11.21 -0.01 22.08
CA ARG A 12 -11.38 -0.80 23.31
C ARG A 12 -10.05 -1.28 23.90
N ARG A 13 -9.04 -1.54 23.06
CA ARG A 13 -7.68 -1.87 23.48
C ARG A 13 -6.84 -0.65 23.89
N SER A 14 -7.40 0.55 23.81
CA SER A 14 -6.68 1.82 23.99
C SER A 14 -5.55 2.03 22.97
N ASP A 15 -5.69 1.46 21.77
CA ASP A 15 -4.76 1.71 20.66
C ASP A 15 -4.91 3.17 20.18
N HIS A 16 -3.79 3.82 19.86
CA HIS A 16 -3.79 5.22 19.40
C HIS A 16 -3.70 5.38 17.88
N ILE A 17 -3.37 4.30 17.15
CA ILE A 17 -3.11 4.33 15.72
C ILE A 17 -3.86 3.19 15.05
N TYR A 18 -4.67 3.53 14.05
CA TYR A 18 -5.31 2.57 13.15
C TYR A 18 -4.72 2.69 11.74
N ASN A 19 -4.03 1.66 11.29
CA ASN A 19 -3.33 1.68 10.00
C ASN A 19 -4.16 1.00 8.90
N PHE A 20 -4.57 1.80 7.91
CA PHE A 20 -5.27 1.30 6.72
C PHE A 20 -4.35 0.70 5.65
N TRP A 21 -3.03 0.73 5.84
CA TRP A 21 -2.01 0.25 4.90
C TRP A 21 -2.00 1.00 3.57
N GLY A 22 -1.39 0.40 2.55
CA GLY A 22 -1.09 1.04 1.28
C GLY A 22 -2.30 1.59 0.53
N ILE A 23 -2.08 2.73 -0.11
CA ILE A 23 -2.97 3.38 -1.06
C ILE A 23 -2.22 3.60 -2.38
N ALA A 24 -2.96 3.89 -3.45
CA ALA A 24 -2.37 4.34 -4.70
C ALA A 24 -1.55 5.63 -4.49
N PRO A 25 -0.43 5.81 -5.21
CA PRO A 25 0.33 7.05 -5.23
C PRO A 25 -0.54 8.24 -5.65
N GLU A 26 -0.18 9.43 -5.18
CA GLU A 26 -0.87 10.66 -5.57
C GLU A 26 -0.78 10.87 -7.10
N GLY A 27 -1.87 11.33 -7.71
CA GLY A 27 -1.94 11.56 -9.16
C GLY A 27 -2.12 10.30 -10.03
N ALA A 28 -2.04 9.09 -9.46
CA ALA A 28 -2.13 7.84 -10.24
C ALA A 28 -3.58 7.46 -10.62
N LYS A 29 -4.11 8.07 -11.69
CA LYS A 29 -5.53 7.94 -12.11
C LYS A 29 -5.94 6.52 -12.58
N ARG A 30 -5.01 5.71 -13.07
CA ARG A 30 -5.24 4.34 -13.59
C ARG A 30 -4.75 3.23 -12.65
N HIS A 31 -4.38 3.58 -11.42
CA HIS A 31 -3.84 2.61 -10.48
C HIS A 31 -4.93 1.65 -9.97
N PRO A 32 -4.66 0.33 -9.85
CA PRO A 32 -5.63 -0.66 -9.38
C PRO A 32 -6.26 -0.30 -8.02
N PHE A 33 -5.49 0.35 -7.15
CA PHE A 33 -5.95 0.72 -5.81
C PHE A 33 -6.73 2.02 -5.72
N ARG A 34 -7.12 2.67 -6.83
CA ARG A 34 -7.84 3.95 -6.77
C ARG A 34 -9.12 3.91 -5.93
N GLY A 35 -9.94 2.87 -6.10
CA GLY A 35 -11.17 2.71 -5.31
C GLY A 35 -10.88 2.49 -3.82
N VAL A 36 -9.84 1.71 -3.53
CA VAL A 36 -9.38 1.44 -2.16
C VAL A 36 -8.79 2.70 -1.52
N THR A 37 -8.05 3.53 -2.28
CA THR A 37 -7.56 4.84 -1.84
C THR A 37 -8.72 5.72 -1.44
N LEU A 38 -9.71 5.88 -2.32
CA LEU A 38 -10.89 6.73 -2.04
C LEU A 38 -11.61 6.29 -0.75
N PHE A 39 -11.81 4.98 -0.58
CA PHE A 39 -12.42 4.44 0.63
C PHE A 39 -11.58 4.75 1.88
N LYS A 40 -10.27 4.54 1.84
CA LYS A 40 -9.38 4.74 3.00
C LYS A 40 -9.18 6.21 3.35
N THR A 41 -9.02 7.09 2.36
CA THR A 41 -8.85 8.53 2.59
C THR A 41 -10.12 9.19 3.11
N GLY A 42 -11.30 8.61 2.84
CA GLY A 42 -12.59 9.06 3.38
C GLY A 42 -12.68 9.03 4.92
N PHE A 43 -11.81 8.28 5.62
CA PHE A 43 -11.76 8.25 7.08
C PHE A 43 -11.01 9.45 7.70
N GLY A 44 -10.47 10.36 6.89
CA GLY A 44 -9.78 11.57 7.37
C GLY A 44 -8.42 11.32 8.03
N GLY A 45 -7.81 10.16 7.78
CA GLY A 45 -6.46 9.83 8.26
C GLY A 45 -5.36 10.62 7.53
N LYS A 46 -4.11 10.44 7.97
CA LYS A 46 -2.93 11.03 7.34
C LYS A 46 -2.24 10.00 6.44
N MET A 47 -1.74 10.45 5.28
CA MET A 47 -0.85 9.64 4.44
C MET A 47 0.56 9.68 5.04
N LEU A 48 1.15 8.51 5.23
CA LEU A 48 2.54 8.37 5.64
C LEU A 48 3.33 7.73 4.49
N GLU A 49 4.23 8.50 3.90
CA GLU A 49 5.12 7.99 2.86
C GLU A 49 6.31 7.28 3.52
N LEU A 50 6.44 5.99 3.24
CA LEU A 50 7.55 5.18 3.70
C LEU A 50 8.58 5.04 2.58
N THR A 51 9.86 4.92 2.96
CA THR A 51 10.93 4.61 2.01
C THR A 51 10.64 3.28 1.32
N HIS A 52 10.92 3.23 0.01
CA HIS A 52 10.75 2.01 -0.76
C HIS A 52 11.70 0.91 -0.28
N CYS A 53 11.30 -0.35 -0.47
CA CYS A 53 12.17 -1.49 -0.19
C CYS A 53 13.46 -1.40 -1.02
N MET A 54 14.59 -1.68 -0.37
CA MET A 54 15.90 -1.72 -1.00
C MET A 54 16.39 -3.18 -1.02
N ASP A 55 16.66 -3.69 -2.21
CA ASP A 55 17.15 -5.05 -2.38
C ASP A 55 18.69 -5.08 -2.45
N VAL A 56 19.30 -6.09 -1.85
CA VAL A 56 20.73 -6.39 -1.97
C VAL A 56 20.90 -7.63 -2.85
N PRO A 57 21.49 -7.51 -4.06
CA PRO A 57 21.62 -8.64 -4.98
C PRO A 57 22.65 -9.65 -4.46
N LEU A 58 22.21 -10.87 -4.15
CA LEU A 58 23.09 -11.95 -3.70
C LEU A 58 23.62 -12.83 -4.85
N SER A 59 23.02 -12.75 -6.04
CA SER A 59 23.45 -13.50 -7.22
C SER A 59 23.14 -12.73 -8.52
N PRO A 60 23.84 -13.03 -9.63
CA PRO A 60 23.56 -12.39 -10.93
C PRO A 60 22.13 -12.65 -11.45
N LEU A 61 21.52 -13.77 -11.07
CA LEU A 61 20.15 -14.13 -11.49
C LEU A 61 19.10 -13.14 -10.96
N TYR A 62 19.40 -12.40 -9.90
CA TYR A 62 18.53 -11.34 -9.37
C TYR A 62 18.14 -10.33 -10.45
N HIS A 63 19.05 -9.97 -11.37
CA HIS A 63 18.75 -9.02 -12.43
C HIS A 63 17.67 -9.53 -13.40
N ALA A 64 17.61 -10.85 -13.64
CA ALA A 64 16.57 -11.45 -14.46
C ALA A 64 15.20 -11.40 -13.75
N THR A 65 15.16 -11.75 -12.45
CA THR A 65 13.95 -11.63 -11.63
C THR A 65 13.46 -10.18 -11.56
N ARG A 66 14.38 -9.24 -11.32
CA ARG A 66 14.06 -7.80 -11.26
C ARG A 66 13.49 -7.29 -12.58
N ALA A 67 14.05 -7.71 -13.72
CA ALA A 67 13.51 -7.37 -15.04
C ALA A 67 12.08 -7.92 -15.24
N PHE A 68 11.84 -9.17 -14.85
CA PHE A 68 10.51 -9.77 -14.88
C PHE A 68 9.51 -9.02 -13.99
N GLU A 69 9.92 -8.63 -12.78
CA GLU A 69 9.09 -7.86 -11.87
C GLU A 69 8.72 -6.48 -12.40
N TYR A 70 9.66 -5.77 -13.05
CA TYR A 70 9.36 -4.51 -13.72
C TYR A 70 8.30 -4.67 -14.80
N VAL A 71 8.42 -5.70 -15.66
CA VAL A 71 7.42 -5.97 -16.70
C VAL A 71 6.06 -6.28 -16.08
N ARG A 72 6.04 -7.09 -15.01
CA ARG A 72 4.80 -7.44 -14.30
C ARG A 72 4.15 -6.22 -13.64
N LYS A 73 4.95 -5.34 -13.04
CA LYS A 73 4.50 -4.11 -12.38
C LYS A 73 3.81 -3.19 -13.40
N TRP A 74 4.49 -2.95 -14.53
CA TRP A 74 3.95 -2.15 -15.63
C TRP A 74 2.63 -2.73 -16.17
N ARG A 75 2.58 -4.04 -16.45
CA ARG A 75 1.36 -4.71 -16.95
C ARG A 75 0.16 -4.57 -16.01
N ARG A 76 0.40 -4.48 -14.70
CA ARG A 76 -0.64 -4.35 -13.67
C ARG A 76 -1.00 -2.90 -13.35
N GLY A 77 -0.32 -1.91 -13.95
CA GLY A 77 -0.59 -0.49 -13.72
C GLY A 77 -0.12 0.03 -12.35
N PHE A 78 0.95 -0.57 -11.81
CA PHE A 78 1.63 -0.13 -10.58
C PHE A 78 2.86 0.73 -10.88
#